data_AF-A0A0B0IFV1-F1
#
_entry.id   AF-A0A0B0IFV1-F1
#
_cell.length_a   1.000
_cell.length_b   1.000
_cell.length_c   1.000
_cell.angle_alpha   90.00
_cell.angle_beta   90.00
_cell.angle_gamma   90.00
#
_symmetry.space_group_name_H-M   'P 1'
#
loop_
_entity.id
_entity.type
_entity.pdbx_description
1 polymer ?
#
loop_
_entity_poly.entity_id
_entity_poly.type
_entity_poly.pdbx_seq_one_letter_code
_entity_poly.pdbx_strand_id
1 'polypeptide(L)'
;MEERYNLWSFNLIIVCIGLAAYSFYSNIVHTWQITPPNYILLIISLLAFTLGIFGFKDKRNWRTKTRSWLTIILSSLTSIALFLAVLFTFFFSSMGANEHIKTVNSPDDNYTIDFYRWDQGATGTFGVRGELNGPLWFKKRIYIQRRTEEVNIEWKSNDIVSINNHILNLNKGDTYGYQ
;
A
#
# COMPACT_ATOMS: atom_id res chain seq x y z
N MET A 1 13.56 17.74 27.27
CA MET A 1 12.81 16.58 26.71
C MET A 1 11.76 17.01 25.70
N GLU A 2 10.97 18.05 26.00
CA GLU A 2 9.90 18.57 25.13
C GLU A 2 10.37 18.97 23.72
N GLU A 3 11.53 19.64 23.62
CA GLU A 3 12.14 20.00 22.33
C GLU A 3 12.41 18.78 21.43
N ARG A 4 12.95 17.70 22.03
CA ARG A 4 13.22 16.46 21.30
C ARG A 4 11.90 15.90 20.78
N TYR A 5 10.88 15.76 21.63
CA TYR A 5 9.56 15.26 21.22
C TYR A 5 8.94 16.09 20.09
N ASN A 6 9.09 17.40 20.12
CA ASN A 6 8.61 18.31 19.08
C ASN A 6 9.32 18.08 17.73
N LEU A 7 10.65 17.91 17.74
CA LEU A 7 11.44 17.58 16.53
C LEU A 7 11.12 16.18 15.99
N TRP A 8 11.14 15.17 16.85
CA TRP A 8 10.90 13.77 16.47
C TRP A 8 9.49 13.59 15.90
N SER A 9 8.48 14.16 16.56
CA SER A 9 7.09 14.06 16.07
C SER A 9 6.89 14.75 14.72
N PHE A 10 7.50 15.92 14.51
CA PHE A 10 7.43 16.63 13.24
C PHE A 10 8.10 15.88 12.08
N ASN A 11 9.31 15.37 12.30
CA ASN A 11 10.00 14.58 11.27
C ASN A 11 9.24 13.30 10.94
N LEU A 12 8.72 12.63 11.97
CA LEU A 12 7.99 11.38 11.83
C LEU A 12 6.68 11.57 11.05
N ILE A 13 5.92 12.66 11.29
CA ILE A 13 4.71 12.93 10.52
C ILE A 13 5.01 13.27 9.05
N ILE A 14 6.09 14.01 8.76
CA ILE A 14 6.48 14.32 7.38
C ILE A 14 6.82 13.04 6.62
N VAL A 15 7.62 12.15 7.22
CA VAL A 15 7.95 10.85 6.62
C VAL A 15 6.69 10.02 6.40
N CYS A 16 5.80 9.97 7.39
CA CYS A 16 4.53 9.25 7.27
C CYS A 16 3.65 9.77 6.13
N ILE A 17 3.54 11.09 5.96
CA ILE A 17 2.81 11.71 4.86
C ILE A 17 3.46 11.38 3.52
N GLY A 18 4.79 11.46 3.42
CA GLY A 18 5.52 11.09 2.20
C GLY A 18 5.27 9.64 1.79
N LEU A 19 5.30 8.70 2.75
CA LEU A 19 4.98 7.30 2.51
C LEU A 19 3.51 7.11 2.12
N ALA A 20 2.56 7.77 2.79
CA ALA A 20 1.15 7.69 2.44
C ALA A 20 0.88 8.23 1.03
N ALA A 21 1.50 9.36 0.66
CA ALA A 21 1.41 9.94 -0.68
C ALA A 21 2.01 9.01 -1.74
N TYR A 22 3.16 8.39 -1.46
CA TYR A 22 3.74 7.39 -2.35
C TYR A 22 2.83 6.17 -2.52
N SER A 23 2.23 5.68 -1.42
CA SER A 23 1.30 4.54 -1.45
C SER A 23 0.10 4.83 -2.36
N PHE A 24 -0.45 6.05 -2.28
CA PHE A 24 -1.53 6.49 -3.15
C PHE A 24 -1.07 6.60 -4.62
N TYR A 25 0.08 7.22 -4.84
CA TYR A 25 0.68 7.36 -6.17
C TYR A 25 0.96 6.00 -6.83
N SER A 26 1.58 5.04 -6.12
CA SER A 26 1.90 3.72 -6.65
C SER A 26 0.65 2.92 -6.99
N ASN A 27 -0.45 3.11 -6.24
CA ASN A 27 -1.73 2.48 -6.55
C ASN A 27 -2.33 3.00 -7.86
N ILE A 28 -2.19 4.29 -8.16
CA ILE A 28 -2.68 4.92 -9.40
C ILE A 28 -1.83 4.54 -10.59
N VAL A 29 -0.50 4.65 -10.46
CA VAL A 29 0.44 4.45 -11.58
C VAL A 29 0.85 2.98 -11.74
N HIS A 30 0.34 2.09 -10.87
CA HIS A 30 0.61 0.65 -10.90
C HIS A 30 2.11 0.29 -10.83
N THR A 31 2.90 1.14 -10.18
CA THR A 31 4.32 0.90 -9.92
C THR A 31 4.50 0.02 -8.67
N TRP A 32 5.75 -0.27 -8.31
CA TRP A 32 6.05 -0.97 -7.07
C TRP A 32 5.44 -0.24 -5.86
N GLN A 33 4.63 -0.95 -5.08
CA GLN A 33 4.20 -0.51 -3.78
C GLN A 33 5.26 -0.90 -2.77
N ILE A 34 6.11 0.07 -2.41
CA ILE A 34 7.27 -0.08 -1.49
C ILE A 34 6.86 0.31 -0.05
N THR A 35 5.64 0.81 0.12
CA THR A 35 5.15 1.35 1.38
C THR A 35 4.60 0.27 2.30
N PRO A 36 4.77 0.42 3.63
CA PRO A 36 4.09 -0.42 4.59
C PRO A 36 2.57 -0.38 4.38
N PRO A 37 1.83 -1.41 4.80
CA PRO A 37 0.39 -1.41 4.81
C PRO A 37 -0.19 -0.18 5.54
N ASN A 38 -1.36 0.29 5.08
CA ASN A 38 -1.99 1.52 5.60
C ASN A 38 -2.24 1.49 7.11
N TYR A 39 -2.47 0.31 7.71
CA TYR A 39 -2.62 0.20 9.17
C TYR A 39 -1.31 0.45 9.93
N ILE A 40 -0.15 0.12 9.37
CA ILE A 40 1.16 0.45 9.96
C ILE A 40 1.37 1.97 9.91
N LEU A 41 1.06 2.59 8.77
CA LEU A 41 1.11 4.05 8.64
C LEU A 41 0.17 4.76 9.63
N LEU A 42 -1.01 4.18 9.89
CA LEU A 42 -1.94 4.70 10.90
C LEU A 42 -1.35 4.65 12.31
N ILE A 43 -0.70 3.55 12.68
CA ILE A 43 -0.02 3.43 13.99
C ILE A 43 1.09 4.50 14.10
N ILE A 44 1.87 4.69 13.03
CA ILE A 44 2.92 5.72 12.96
C ILE A 44 2.31 7.13 13.12
N SER A 45 1.20 7.44 12.45
CA SER A 45 0.56 8.76 12.55
C SER A 45 -0.02 9.04 13.94
N LEU A 46 -0.62 8.03 14.58
CA LEU A 46 -1.09 8.12 15.97
C LEU A 46 0.06 8.31 16.95
N LEU A 47 1.18 7.61 16.75
CA LEU A 47 2.38 7.81 17.54
C LEU A 47 2.93 9.23 17.35
N ALA A 48 2.96 9.74 16.11
CA ALA A 48 3.33 11.13 15.82
C ALA A 48 2.45 12.13 16.60
N PHE A 49 1.14 11.88 16.62
CA PHE A 49 0.18 12.72 17.31
C PHE A 49 0.41 12.73 18.83
N THR A 50 0.59 11.56 19.46
CA THR A 50 0.86 11.49 20.91
C THR A 50 2.17 12.20 21.28
N LEU A 51 3.24 12.01 20.51
CA LEU A 51 4.50 12.73 20.71
C LEU A 51 4.35 14.24 20.43
N GLY A 52 3.49 14.61 19.48
CA GLY A 52 3.14 16.00 19.16
C GLY A 52 2.48 16.71 20.33
N ILE A 53 1.55 16.04 21.04
CA ILE A 53 0.93 16.56 22.27
C ILE A 53 1.97 16.81 23.36
N PHE A 54 2.90 15.87 23.58
CA PHE A 54 3.98 16.06 24.55
C PHE A 54 4.94 17.18 24.13
N GLY A 55 5.22 17.31 22.83
CA GLY A 55 6.05 18.37 22.26
C GLY A 55 5.40 19.75 22.25
N PHE A 56 4.08 19.85 22.41
CA PHE A 56 3.32 21.11 22.43
C PHE A 56 3.59 21.97 23.66
N LYS A 57 4.10 21.37 24.74
CA LYS A 57 4.52 22.09 25.95
C LYS A 57 5.71 23.01 25.71
N ASP A 58 6.47 22.80 24.63
CA ASP A 58 7.62 23.63 24.28
C ASP A 58 7.18 25.02 23.76
N LYS A 59 7.45 26.06 24.56
CA LYS A 59 7.13 27.46 24.27
C LYS A 59 8.34 28.33 23.95
N ARG A 60 9.51 27.77 23.67
CA ARG A 60 10.77 28.53 23.56
C ARG A 60 10.74 29.60 22.47
N ASN A 61 10.36 29.23 21.24
CA ASN A 61 10.44 30.08 20.06
C ASN A 61 9.15 30.01 19.23
N TRP A 62 8.86 31.07 18.47
CA TRP A 62 7.71 31.12 17.56
C TRP A 62 7.76 30.01 16.48
N ARG A 63 8.97 29.67 16.00
CA ARG A 63 9.21 28.55 15.06
C ARG A 63 8.86 27.20 15.68
N THR A 64 9.16 26.99 16.97
CA THR A 64 8.83 25.76 17.67
C THR A 64 7.33 25.62 17.89
N LYS A 65 6.67 26.74 18.22
CA LYS A 65 5.22 26.80 18.39
C LYS A 65 4.50 26.50 17.07
N THR A 66 4.88 27.14 15.98
CA THR A 66 4.30 26.89 14.64
C THR A 66 4.50 25.43 14.21
N ARG A 67 5.71 24.87 14.38
CA ARG A 67 5.99 23.47 14.11
C ARG A 67 5.08 22.54 14.92
N SER A 68 4.90 22.81 16.22
CA SER A 68 4.05 21.97 17.07
C SER A 68 2.57 21.99 16.66
N TRP A 69 2.05 23.18 16.31
CA TRP A 69 0.69 23.30 15.78
C TRP A 69 0.53 22.54 14.46
N LEU A 70 1.48 22.69 13.54
CA LEU A 70 1.49 21.94 12.28
C LEU A 70 1.54 20.43 12.53
N THR A 71 2.40 19.94 13.42
CA THR A 71 2.46 18.51 13.75
C THR A 71 1.11 17.98 14.22
N ILE A 72 0.43 18.67 15.15
CA ILE A 72 -0.86 18.23 15.69
C ILE A 72 -1.92 18.21 14.59
N ILE A 73 -2.01 19.27 13.78
CA ILE A 73 -3.00 19.38 12.69
C ILE A 73 -2.75 18.32 11.62
N LEU A 74 -1.49 18.16 11.18
CA LEU A 74 -1.15 17.20 10.14
C LEU A 74 -1.34 15.77 10.63
N SER A 75 -0.87 15.43 11.83
CA SER A 75 -1.01 14.07 12.37
C SER A 75 -2.46 13.69 12.66
N SER A 76 -3.31 14.63 13.11
CA SER A 76 -4.74 14.35 13.26
C SER A 76 -5.42 14.11 11.92
N LEU A 77 -5.18 14.98 10.92
CA LEU A 77 -5.78 14.84 9.59
C LEU A 77 -5.32 13.55 8.90
N THR A 78 -4.02 13.24 8.94
CA THR A 78 -3.45 12.01 8.37
C THR A 78 -3.99 10.77 9.08
N SER A 79 -4.14 10.79 10.42
CA SER A 79 -4.70 9.66 11.16
C SER A 79 -6.17 9.42 10.79
N ILE A 80 -6.98 10.47 10.65
CA ILE A 80 -8.38 10.35 10.21
C ILE A 80 -8.44 9.77 8.80
N ALA A 81 -7.64 10.29 7.86
CA ALA A 81 -7.63 9.81 6.48
C ALA A 81 -7.20 8.34 6.37
N LEU A 82 -6.13 7.94 7.08
CA LEU A 82 -5.67 6.56 7.11
C LEU A 82 -6.65 5.63 7.81
N PHE A 83 -7.30 6.07 8.89
CA PHE A 83 -8.33 5.30 9.56
C PHE A 83 -9.52 5.03 8.65
N LEU A 84 -10.01 6.05 7.94
CA LEU A 84 -11.06 5.88 6.93
C LEU A 84 -10.62 4.94 5.80
N ALA A 85 -9.39 5.05 5.31
CA ALA A 85 -8.86 4.15 4.28
C ALA A 85 -8.78 2.68 4.74
N VAL A 86 -8.37 2.44 5.99
CA VAL A 86 -8.33 1.10 6.59
C VAL A 86 -9.73 0.55 6.76
N LEU A 87 -10.67 1.33 7.30
CA LEU A 87 -12.07 0.92 7.43
C LEU A 87 -12.69 0.59 6.07
N PHE A 88 -12.46 1.44 5.07
CA PHE A 88 -12.92 1.21 3.71
C PHE A 88 -12.37 -0.11 3.15
N THR A 89 -11.07 -0.33 3.26
CA THR A 89 -10.43 -1.57 2.79
C THR A 89 -11.00 -2.81 3.49
N PHE A 90 -11.17 -2.75 4.81
CA PHE A 90 -11.73 -3.84 5.60
C PHE A 90 -13.18 -4.14 5.23
N PHE A 91 -14.01 -3.11 5.09
CA PHE A 91 -15.42 -3.23 4.72
C PHE A 91 -15.57 -3.90 3.35
N PHE A 92 -14.88 -3.42 2.32
CA PHE A 92 -14.96 -4.01 0.98
C PHE A 92 -14.37 -5.43 0.91
N SER A 93 -13.29 -5.69 1.64
CA SER A 93 -12.73 -7.05 1.73
C SER A 93 -13.72 -8.03 2.36
N SER A 94 -14.47 -7.60 3.40
CA SER A 94 -15.49 -8.43 4.04
C SER A 94 -16.70 -8.74 3.14
N MET A 95 -16.91 -7.94 2.09
CA MET A 95 -17.96 -8.14 1.09
C MET A 95 -17.48 -8.93 -0.14
N GLY A 96 -16.28 -9.53 -0.09
CA GLY A 96 -15.74 -10.32 -1.21
C GLY A 96 -15.21 -9.48 -2.39
N ALA A 97 -15.00 -8.17 -2.21
CA ALA A 97 -14.52 -7.31 -3.31
C ALA A 97 -13.08 -7.61 -3.75
N ASN A 98 -12.31 -8.32 -2.92
CA ASN A 98 -10.93 -8.73 -3.22
C ASN A 98 -10.59 -10.03 -2.48
N GLU A 99 -10.81 -11.15 -3.14
CA GLU A 99 -10.62 -12.50 -2.59
C GLU A 99 -9.30 -13.09 -3.08
N HIS A 100 -8.50 -13.64 -2.16
CA HIS A 100 -7.30 -14.39 -2.55
C HIS A 100 -7.72 -15.71 -3.19
N ILE A 101 -7.18 -16.00 -4.37
CA ILE A 101 -7.46 -17.23 -5.12
C ILE A 101 -6.39 -18.28 -4.79
N LYS A 102 -5.12 -17.94 -5.05
CA LYS A 102 -3.98 -18.80 -4.82
C LYS A 102 -2.67 -18.03 -4.92
N THR A 103 -1.63 -18.63 -4.35
CA THR A 103 -0.24 -18.18 -4.46
C THR A 103 0.53 -19.22 -5.26
N VAL A 104 1.39 -18.77 -6.18
CA VAL A 104 2.26 -19.65 -6.98
C VAL A 104 3.70 -19.17 -6.89
N ASN A 105 4.63 -20.13 -6.87
CA ASN A 105 6.07 -19.86 -6.93
C ASN A 105 6.62 -20.24 -8.31
N SER A 106 7.72 -19.59 -8.70
CA SER A 106 8.54 -20.03 -9.82
C SER A 106 9.18 -21.39 -9.52
N PRO A 107 9.60 -22.16 -10.54
CA PRO A 107 10.28 -23.45 -10.36
C PRO A 107 11.53 -23.42 -9.46
N ASP A 108 12.17 -22.26 -9.33
CA ASP A 108 13.34 -22.03 -8.49
C ASP A 108 13.04 -21.22 -7.21
N ASP A 109 11.76 -20.99 -6.91
CA ASP A 109 11.26 -20.22 -5.76
C ASP A 109 11.76 -18.75 -5.67
N ASN A 110 12.33 -18.20 -6.75
CA ASN A 110 12.78 -16.80 -6.80
C ASN A 110 11.64 -15.79 -6.97
N TYR A 111 10.50 -16.21 -7.54
CA TYR A 111 9.33 -15.37 -7.73
C TYR A 111 8.10 -15.99 -7.08
N THR A 112 7.37 -15.18 -6.32
CA THR A 112 6.07 -15.54 -5.76
C THR A 112 5.00 -14.59 -6.27
N ILE A 113 3.90 -15.13 -6.80
CA ILE A 113 2.78 -14.36 -7.33
C ILE A 113 1.51 -14.72 -6.56
N ASP A 114 0.86 -13.71 -5.98
CA ASP A 114 -0.45 -13.83 -5.38
C ASP A 114 -1.53 -13.43 -6.39
N PHE A 115 -2.55 -14.28 -6.56
CA PHE A 115 -3.70 -14.00 -7.41
C PHE A 115 -4.92 -13.66 -6.57
N TYR A 116 -5.62 -12.60 -6.98
CA TYR A 116 -6.84 -12.12 -6.34
C TYR A 116 -7.97 -12.00 -7.36
N ARG A 117 -9.16 -12.44 -6.97
CA ARG A 117 -10.41 -12.14 -7.67
C ARG A 117 -10.92 -10.82 -7.11
N TRP A 118 -11.22 -9.88 -7.99
CA TRP A 118 -11.81 -8.61 -7.59
C TRP A 118 -13.17 -8.42 -8.26
N ASP A 119 -14.10 -7.87 -7.50
CA ASP A 119 -15.47 -7.59 -7.95
C ASP A 119 -15.89 -6.20 -7.47
N GLN A 120 -16.36 -5.37 -8.40
CA GLN A 120 -16.88 -4.03 -8.14
C GLN A 120 -18.39 -4.03 -7.79
N GLY A 121 -19.02 -5.20 -7.71
CA GLY A 121 -20.41 -5.39 -7.32
C GLY A 121 -21.40 -5.27 -8.49
N ALA A 122 -22.69 -5.11 -8.17
CA ALA A 122 -23.80 -5.32 -9.10
C ALA A 122 -23.78 -4.52 -10.41
N THR A 123 -23.17 -3.33 -10.41
CA THR A 123 -23.05 -2.46 -11.60
C THR A 123 -21.61 -2.38 -12.12
N GLY A 124 -20.69 -3.09 -11.49
CA GLY A 124 -19.26 -3.03 -11.73
C GLY A 124 -18.76 -4.17 -12.62
N THR A 125 -17.48 -4.11 -12.96
CA THR A 125 -16.77 -5.23 -13.60
C THR A 125 -16.08 -6.07 -12.54
N PHE A 126 -15.87 -7.34 -12.84
CA PHE A 126 -15.05 -8.25 -12.07
C PHE A 126 -13.80 -8.64 -12.87
N GLY A 127 -12.87 -9.32 -12.22
CA GLY A 127 -11.69 -9.85 -12.88
C GLY A 127 -10.71 -10.52 -11.95
N VAL A 128 -9.55 -10.85 -12.51
CA VAL A 128 -8.40 -11.40 -11.77
C VAL A 128 -7.25 -10.41 -11.82
N ARG A 129 -6.54 -10.27 -10.69
CA ARG A 129 -5.32 -9.49 -10.54
C ARG A 129 -4.19 -10.39 -10.05
N GLY A 130 -3.00 -10.25 -10.63
CA GLY A 130 -1.77 -10.89 -10.15
C GLY A 130 -0.81 -9.87 -9.55
N GLU A 131 -0.35 -10.14 -8.35
CA GLU A 131 0.62 -9.32 -7.60
C GLU A 131 1.91 -10.12 -7.38
N LEU A 132 3.01 -9.59 -7.90
CA LEU A 132 4.34 -10.10 -7.64
C LEU A 132 4.81 -9.64 -6.25
N ASN A 133 5.20 -10.60 -5.42
CA ASN A 133 5.74 -10.33 -4.10
C ASN A 133 7.23 -9.98 -4.19
N GLY A 134 7.60 -8.88 -3.55
CA GLY A 134 8.98 -8.47 -3.34
C GLY A 134 9.39 -8.62 -1.86
N PRO A 135 10.55 -8.06 -1.48
CA PRO A 135 11.01 -8.09 -0.10
C PRO A 135 10.04 -7.39 0.87
N LEU A 136 9.89 -7.94 2.08
CA LEU A 136 9.06 -7.40 3.16
C LEU A 136 7.58 -7.24 2.75
N TRP A 137 7.14 -6.02 2.50
CA TRP A 137 5.76 -5.66 2.11
C TRP A 137 5.68 -5.17 0.67
N PHE A 138 6.75 -5.34 -0.11
CA PHE A 138 6.78 -4.81 -1.47
C PHE A 138 5.90 -5.66 -2.36
N LYS A 139 5.04 -4.99 -3.13
CA LYS A 139 4.17 -5.66 -4.10
C LYS A 139 4.17 -4.91 -5.42
N LYS A 140 4.18 -5.63 -6.53
CA LYS A 140 3.98 -5.06 -7.87
C LYS A 140 2.80 -5.73 -8.53
N ARG A 141 1.84 -4.95 -9.01
CA ARG A 141 0.77 -5.48 -9.86
C ARG A 141 1.34 -5.75 -11.25
N ILE A 142 1.30 -7.01 -11.67
CA ILE A 142 1.88 -7.43 -12.96
C ILE A 142 0.82 -7.91 -13.95
N TYR A 143 -0.37 -8.24 -13.46
CA TYR A 143 -1.43 -8.80 -14.27
C TYR A 143 -2.78 -8.25 -13.85
N ILE A 144 -3.59 -7.81 -14.80
CA ILE A 144 -5.02 -7.59 -14.61
C ILE A 144 -5.80 -8.02 -15.84
N GLN A 145 -6.84 -8.82 -15.64
CA GLN A 145 -7.77 -9.18 -16.70
C GLN A 145 -9.20 -9.02 -16.19
N ARG A 146 -10.00 -8.29 -16.98
CA ARG A 146 -11.42 -8.05 -16.68
C ARG A 146 -12.27 -9.21 -17.22
N ARG A 147 -13.43 -9.44 -16.59
CA ARG A 147 -14.45 -10.44 -16.98
C ARG A 147 -13.89 -11.87 -17.05
N THR A 148 -13.05 -12.21 -16.09
CA THR A 148 -12.53 -13.58 -15.91
C THR A 148 -12.58 -13.92 -14.43
N GLU A 149 -12.91 -15.17 -14.11
CA GLU A 149 -12.96 -15.68 -12.72
C GLU A 149 -11.86 -16.71 -12.46
N GLU A 150 -11.43 -17.40 -13.51
CA GLU A 150 -10.43 -18.45 -13.42
C GLU A 150 -9.05 -17.94 -13.81
N VAL A 151 -8.03 -18.55 -13.18
CA VAL A 151 -6.64 -18.25 -13.50
C VAL A 151 -5.89 -19.56 -13.79
N ASN A 152 -5.58 -19.77 -15.06
CA ASN A 152 -4.71 -20.83 -15.53
C ASN A 152 -3.28 -20.30 -15.63
N ILE A 153 -2.35 -20.97 -14.95
CA ILE A 153 -0.96 -20.53 -14.83
C ILE A 153 -0.06 -21.68 -15.23
N GLU A 154 0.90 -21.37 -16.09
CA GLU A 154 1.93 -22.30 -16.52
C GLU A 154 3.28 -21.58 -16.53
N TRP A 155 4.24 -22.06 -15.77
CA TRP A 155 5.62 -21.58 -15.84
C TRP A 155 6.30 -22.17 -17.08
N LYS A 156 6.78 -21.31 -17.98
CA LYS A 156 7.54 -21.70 -19.17
C LYS A 156 9.04 -21.77 -18.90
N SER A 157 9.50 -21.07 -17.87
CA SER A 157 10.86 -21.12 -17.31
C SER A 157 10.84 -20.50 -15.91
N ASN A 158 12.00 -20.27 -15.30
CA ASN A 158 12.11 -19.65 -13.98
C ASN A 158 11.60 -18.21 -13.93
N ASP A 159 11.77 -17.44 -15.01
CA ASP A 159 11.41 -16.02 -15.10
C ASP A 159 10.23 -15.73 -16.05
N ILE A 160 9.74 -16.75 -16.78
CA ILE A 160 8.64 -16.59 -17.75
C ILE A 160 7.43 -17.39 -17.31
N VAL A 161 6.31 -16.68 -17.13
CA VAL A 161 5.02 -17.25 -16.74
C VAL A 161 3.96 -16.95 -17.79
N SER A 162 3.11 -17.93 -18.08
CA SER A 162 1.90 -17.77 -18.87
C SER A 162 0.70 -17.71 -17.92
N ILE A 163 -0.05 -16.61 -17.96
CA ILE A 163 -1.25 -16.38 -17.15
C ILE A 163 -2.43 -16.20 -18.11
N ASN A 164 -3.39 -17.14 -18.12
CA ASN A 164 -4.52 -17.15 -19.07
C ASN A 164 -4.08 -16.94 -20.53
N ASN A 165 -3.02 -17.63 -20.95
CA ASN A 165 -2.37 -17.53 -22.27
C ASN A 165 -1.65 -16.21 -22.57
N HIS A 166 -1.48 -15.32 -21.58
CA HIS A 166 -0.61 -14.15 -21.68
C HIS A 166 0.77 -14.44 -21.09
N ILE A 167 1.80 -14.36 -21.92
CA ILE A 167 3.18 -14.62 -21.53
C ILE A 167 3.79 -13.33 -20.97
N LEU A 168 4.34 -13.42 -19.75
CA LEU A 168 5.06 -12.33 -19.08
C LEU A 168 6.48 -12.79 -18.75
N ASN A 169 7.48 -12.00 -19.12
CA ASN A 169 8.84 -12.15 -18.60
C ASN A 169 9.03 -11.24 -17.37
N LEU A 170 9.15 -11.86 -16.20
CA LEU A 170 9.24 -11.16 -14.91
C LEU A 170 10.58 -10.44 -14.75
N ASN A 171 11.66 -10.97 -15.32
CA ASN A 171 12.99 -10.36 -15.28
C ASN A 171 13.06 -9.05 -16.10
N LYS A 172 12.33 -8.99 -17.22
CA LYS A 172 12.16 -7.76 -18.02
C LYS A 172 11.16 -6.78 -17.41
N GLY A 173 10.40 -7.23 -16.41
CA GLY A 173 9.41 -6.42 -15.72
C GLY A 173 8.10 -6.25 -16.48
N ASP A 174 7.79 -7.18 -17.39
CA ASP A 174 6.57 -7.17 -18.22
C ASP A 174 5.30 -7.12 -17.37
N THR A 175 4.27 -6.46 -17.91
CA THR A 175 2.95 -6.36 -17.28
C THR A 175 1.83 -6.53 -18.30
N TYR A 176 0.69 -7.07 -17.88
CA TYR A 176 -0.50 -7.21 -18.72
C TYR A 176 -1.70 -6.48 -18.13
N GLY A 177 -2.45 -5.77 -18.98
CA GLY A 177 -3.69 -5.06 -18.62
C GLY A 177 -3.48 -3.68 -17.98
N TYR A 178 -2.24 -3.31 -17.69
CA TYR A 178 -1.84 -1.97 -17.25
C TYR A 178 -1.20 -1.26 -18.44
N GLN A 179 -1.98 -0.40 -19.12
CA GLN A 179 -1.55 0.50 -20.19
C GLN A 179 -1.72 1.94 -19.73
#